data_AF-A0A2W6UTM7-F1
#
_entry.id   AF-A0A2W6UTM7-F1
#
_cell.length_a   1.000
_cell.length_b   1.000
_cell.length_c   1.000
_cell.angle_alpha   90.00
_cell.angle_beta   90.00
_cell.angle_gamma   90.00
#
_symmetry.space_group_name_H-M   'P 1'
#
loop_
_entity.id
_entity.type
_entity.pdbx_description
1 polymer ?
#
loop_
_entity_poly.entity_id
_entity_poly.type
_entity_poly.pdbx_seq_one_letter_code
_entity_poly.pdbx_strand_id
1 'polypeptide(L)'
;MARGSAGESVLHKHLRILDTFDAWHPYLTLTQIAQAAGIARSSAHRLIAELEQEGLLERLPDRSYRLGVRLWEFASRTPGALGLREIARPWLGAVHERVRQHAQLGVRSGGDVLFIERMSARDAVLNATLIGGRIPLHASSSGLVLLAHAPDAVREEVLGSRLRRYTEHTPCTEPVLRGLLRRVRADGFAVAEGFIHRESRGIAVPVTGPDGSVYAAIGVVVHNDGSDPSPVIDLLTRAAAGVARDLARAYQPDAGVRASGIRALLSSSTRSIEYLEHVGHDPHEGTSAAGPPRGRGEAR
;
A
#
# COMPACT_ATOMS: atom_id res chain seq x y z
N MET A 1 -6.26 -45.17 1.25
CA MET A 1 -5.52 -44.28 2.17
C MET A 1 -5.26 -42.97 1.47
N ALA A 2 -6.03 -41.93 1.81
CA ALA A 2 -5.92 -40.60 1.19
C ALA A 2 -4.68 -39.88 1.75
N ARG A 3 -3.73 -39.56 0.87
CA ARG A 3 -2.60 -38.69 1.20
C ARG A 3 -3.13 -37.28 1.37
N GLY A 4 -3.23 -36.81 2.62
CA GLY A 4 -3.54 -35.43 2.94
C GLY A 4 -2.53 -34.51 2.26
N SER A 5 -3.02 -33.61 1.41
CA SER A 5 -2.21 -32.52 0.88
C SER A 5 -1.62 -31.77 2.06
N ALA A 6 -0.33 -31.40 1.98
CA ALA A 6 0.28 -30.48 2.92
C ALA A 6 -0.49 -29.14 2.93
N GLY A 7 -1.50 -29.06 3.80
CA GLY A 7 -2.10 -27.91 4.47
C GLY A 7 -2.36 -26.58 3.78
N GLU A 8 -2.24 -26.41 2.46
CA GLU A 8 -2.51 -25.11 1.83
C GLU A 8 -4.02 -24.88 1.67
N SER A 9 -4.54 -23.91 2.42
CA SER A 9 -5.96 -23.57 2.42
C SER A 9 -6.41 -23.04 1.06
N VAL A 10 -7.71 -23.18 0.77
CA VAL A 10 -8.33 -22.60 -0.44
C VAL A 10 -8.13 -21.09 -0.48
N LEU A 11 -8.21 -20.42 0.67
CA LEU A 11 -7.93 -18.98 0.79
C LEU A 11 -6.51 -18.64 0.32
N HIS A 12 -5.50 -19.41 0.72
CA HIS A 12 -4.12 -19.15 0.32
C HIS A 12 -3.94 -19.29 -1.20
N LYS A 13 -4.64 -20.21 -1.84
CA LYS A 13 -4.62 -20.36 -3.31
C LYS A 13 -5.26 -19.17 -4.02
N HIS A 14 -6.32 -18.60 -3.48
CA HIS A 14 -6.91 -17.36 -3.98
C HIS A 14 -5.94 -16.19 -3.88
N LEU A 15 -5.27 -16.03 -2.72
CA LEU A 15 -4.25 -15.00 -2.55
C LEU A 15 -3.10 -15.15 -3.54
N ARG A 16 -2.60 -16.37 -3.75
CA ARG A 16 -1.58 -16.64 -4.77
C ARG A 16 -2.01 -16.26 -6.18
N ILE A 17 -3.29 -16.42 -6.53
CA ILE A 17 -3.84 -15.98 -7.82
C ILE A 17 -3.80 -14.46 -7.92
N LEU A 18 -4.26 -13.76 -6.88
CA LEU A 18 -4.24 -12.29 -6.84
C LEU A 18 -2.80 -11.74 -6.89
N ASP A 19 -1.84 -12.42 -6.25
CA ASP A 19 -0.42 -12.07 -6.24
C ASP A 19 0.27 -12.26 -7.61
N THR A 20 -0.37 -12.91 -8.58
CA THR A 20 0.20 -13.02 -9.94
C THR A 20 0.14 -11.73 -10.73
N PHE A 21 -0.72 -10.79 -10.34
CA PHE A 21 -0.91 -9.51 -11.01
C PHE A 21 0.04 -8.46 -10.42
N ASP A 22 0.72 -7.71 -11.29
CA ASP A 22 1.58 -6.60 -10.90
C ASP A 22 1.56 -5.49 -11.97
N ALA A 23 2.38 -4.46 -11.78
CA ALA A 23 2.46 -3.32 -12.70
C ALA A 23 2.95 -3.68 -14.11
N TRP A 24 3.68 -4.78 -14.28
CA TRP A 24 4.16 -5.29 -15.57
C TRP A 24 3.21 -6.30 -16.21
N HIS A 25 2.45 -7.01 -15.38
CA HIS A 25 1.49 -8.03 -15.76
C HIS A 25 0.07 -7.69 -15.28
N PRO A 26 -0.49 -6.53 -15.65
CA PRO A 26 -1.83 -6.12 -15.20
C PRO A 26 -2.95 -6.94 -15.87
N TYR A 27 -2.65 -7.60 -16.98
CA TYR A 27 -3.56 -8.43 -17.75
C TYR A 27 -2.97 -9.82 -17.95
N LEU A 28 -3.66 -10.85 -17.46
CA LEU A 28 -3.17 -12.23 -17.53
C LEU A 28 -4.26 -13.18 -18.01
N THR A 29 -3.91 -14.12 -18.89
CA THR A 29 -4.78 -15.24 -19.24
C THR A 29 -4.81 -16.28 -18.13
N LEU A 30 -5.85 -17.13 -18.11
CA LEU A 30 -5.94 -18.25 -17.17
C LEU A 30 -4.69 -19.13 -17.14
N THR A 31 -4.09 -19.39 -18.31
CA THR A 31 -2.86 -20.21 -18.40
C THR A 31 -1.69 -19.53 -17.70
N GLN A 32 -1.51 -18.23 -17.91
CA GLN A 32 -0.44 -17.47 -17.27
C GLN A 32 -0.65 -17.38 -15.75
N ILE A 33 -1.89 -17.14 -15.30
CA ILE A 33 -2.23 -17.14 -13.87
C ILE A 33 -1.93 -18.51 -13.25
N ALA A 34 -2.39 -19.60 -13.87
CA ALA A 34 -2.18 -20.95 -13.36
C ALA A 34 -0.68 -21.28 -13.24
N GLN A 35 0.11 -20.90 -14.25
CA GLN A 35 1.56 -21.11 -14.27
C GLN A 35 2.27 -20.27 -13.20
N ALA A 36 2.00 -18.96 -13.14
CA ALA A 36 2.62 -18.05 -12.18
C ALA A 36 2.22 -18.37 -10.74
N ALA A 37 0.95 -18.70 -10.51
CA ALA A 37 0.45 -19.12 -9.22
C ALA A 37 0.89 -20.55 -8.86
N GLY A 38 1.48 -21.35 -9.76
CA GLY A 38 1.86 -22.74 -9.48
C GLY A 38 0.67 -23.65 -9.14
N ILE A 39 -0.48 -23.45 -9.79
CA ILE A 39 -1.73 -24.17 -9.55
C ILE A 39 -2.14 -24.91 -10.83
N ALA A 40 -2.65 -26.14 -10.71
CA ALA A 40 -3.17 -26.90 -11.85
C ALA A 40 -4.30 -26.13 -12.56
N ARG A 41 -4.29 -26.13 -13.89
CA ARG A 41 -5.20 -25.33 -14.74
C ARG A 41 -6.69 -25.52 -14.39
N SER A 42 -7.11 -26.75 -14.10
CA SER A 42 -8.50 -27.05 -13.69
C SER A 42 -8.87 -26.43 -12.34
N SER A 43 -7.94 -26.42 -11.38
CA SER A 43 -8.14 -25.77 -10.08
C SER A 43 -8.13 -24.24 -10.22
N ALA A 44 -7.19 -23.69 -10.98
CA ALA A 44 -7.11 -22.26 -11.24
C ALA A 44 -8.39 -21.75 -11.91
N HIS A 45 -8.96 -22.49 -12.88
CA HIS A 45 -10.24 -22.13 -13.50
C HIS A 45 -11.36 -21.93 -12.47
N ARG A 46 -11.52 -22.87 -11.53
CA ARG A 46 -12.56 -22.78 -10.50
C ARG A 46 -12.32 -21.59 -9.55
N LEU A 47 -11.10 -21.43 -9.06
CA LEU A 47 -10.74 -20.34 -8.14
C LEU A 47 -10.86 -18.96 -8.81
N ILE A 48 -10.49 -18.83 -10.08
CA ILE A 48 -10.65 -17.59 -10.85
C ILE A 48 -12.13 -17.28 -11.03
N ALA A 49 -12.98 -18.28 -11.33
CA ALA A 49 -14.42 -18.07 -11.45
C ALA A 49 -15.04 -17.61 -10.12
N GLU A 50 -14.60 -18.13 -8.98
CA GLU A 50 -15.01 -17.65 -7.65
C GLU A 50 -14.60 -16.18 -7.44
N LEU A 51 -13.35 -15.82 -7.77
CA LEU A 51 -12.88 -14.42 -7.68
C LEU A 51 -13.62 -13.48 -8.66
N GLU A 52 -13.98 -13.95 -9.84
CA GLU A 52 -14.76 -13.20 -10.84
C GLU A 52 -16.19 -12.96 -10.36
N GLN A 53 -16.84 -13.99 -9.80
CA GLN A 53 -18.18 -13.87 -9.20
C GLN A 53 -18.19 -12.89 -8.02
N GLU A 54 -17.12 -12.91 -7.22
CA GLU A 54 -16.94 -11.95 -6.14
C GLU A 54 -16.43 -10.58 -6.64
N GLY A 55 -16.24 -10.35 -7.95
CA GLY A 55 -15.78 -9.06 -8.47
C GLY A 55 -14.35 -8.67 -8.05
N LEU A 56 -13.56 -9.63 -7.55
CA LEU A 56 -12.15 -9.47 -7.21
C LEU A 56 -11.25 -9.62 -8.44
N LEU A 57 -11.72 -10.33 -9.47
CA LEU A 57 -11.16 -10.33 -10.81
C LEU A 57 -12.22 -9.90 -11.82
N GLU A 58 -11.77 -9.26 -12.89
CA GLU A 58 -12.61 -8.90 -14.03
C GLU A 58 -12.08 -9.58 -15.27
N ARG A 59 -12.97 -10.26 -16.00
CA ARG A 59 -12.66 -10.88 -17.27
C ARG A 59 -12.86 -9.90 -18.42
N LEU A 60 -11.83 -9.72 -19.25
CA LEU A 60 -11.84 -8.84 -20.40
C LEU A 60 -12.37 -9.55 -21.66
N PRO A 61 -12.75 -8.80 -22.72
CA PRO A 61 -13.27 -9.36 -23.97
C PRO A 61 -12.32 -10.36 -24.65
N ASP A 62 -11.01 -10.16 -24.50
CA ASP A 62 -9.95 -11.03 -25.02
C ASP A 62 -9.69 -12.28 -24.16
N ARG A 63 -10.50 -12.51 -23.12
CA ARG A 63 -10.40 -13.60 -22.13
C ARG A 63 -9.17 -13.51 -21.22
N SER A 64 -8.48 -12.37 -21.20
CA SER A 64 -7.57 -12.04 -20.10
C SER A 64 -8.36 -11.61 -18.86
N TYR A 65 -7.69 -11.58 -17.72
CA TYR A 65 -8.22 -11.12 -16.45
C TYR A 65 -7.40 -9.93 -15.96
N ARG A 66 -8.01 -9.08 -15.14
CA ARG A 66 -7.35 -8.04 -14.34
C ARG A 66 -7.91 -8.06 -12.92
N LEU A 67 -7.23 -7.38 -11.99
CA LEU A 67 -7.77 -7.12 -10.66
C LEU A 67 -9.07 -6.29 -10.77
N GLY A 68 -10.12 -6.72 -10.07
CA GLY A 68 -11.45 -6.09 -10.12
C GLY A 68 -11.61 -4.92 -9.15
N VAL A 69 -12.56 -4.03 -9.44
CA VAL A 69 -12.81 -2.81 -8.67
C VAL A 69 -13.13 -3.06 -7.18
N ARG A 70 -13.68 -4.23 -6.82
CA ARG A 70 -14.04 -4.54 -5.44
C ARG A 70 -12.83 -4.61 -4.51
N LEU A 71 -11.64 -4.93 -5.03
CA LEU A 71 -10.38 -4.85 -4.26
C LEU A 71 -10.09 -3.41 -3.82
N TRP A 72 -10.36 -2.44 -4.69
CA TRP A 72 -10.23 -1.02 -4.36
C TRP A 72 -11.28 -0.58 -3.34
N GLU A 73 -12.53 -1.04 -3.48
CA GLU A 73 -13.59 -0.76 -2.50
C GLU A 73 -13.23 -1.27 -1.10
N PHE A 74 -12.61 -2.45 -0.99
CA PHE A 74 -12.13 -2.92 0.31
C PHE A 74 -11.00 -2.05 0.86
N ALA A 75 -10.07 -1.65 0.01
CA ALA A 75 -8.95 -0.78 0.40
C ALA A 75 -9.41 0.62 0.82
N SER A 76 -10.53 1.13 0.29
CA SER A 76 -11.05 2.48 0.55
C SER A 76 -11.96 2.59 1.78
N ARG A 77 -12.51 1.48 2.29
CA ARG A 77 -13.43 1.48 3.45
C ARG A 77 -12.73 1.68 4.79
N THR A 78 -11.43 1.47 4.88
CA THR A 78 -10.65 1.67 6.11
C THR A 78 -9.53 2.65 5.80
N PRO A 79 -9.19 3.59 6.69
CA PRO A 79 -7.94 4.32 6.59
C PRO A 79 -6.77 3.34 6.74
N GLY A 80 -6.37 2.70 5.65
CA GLY A 80 -5.19 1.85 5.55
C GLY A 80 -4.11 2.54 4.74
N ALA A 81 -3.35 1.77 3.96
CA ALA A 81 -2.38 2.30 3.01
C ALA A 81 -3.00 3.30 2.01
N LEU A 82 -4.27 3.10 1.60
CA LEU A 82 -4.95 4.00 0.68
C LEU A 82 -5.28 5.36 1.30
N GLY A 83 -5.80 5.38 2.53
CA GLY A 83 -6.05 6.64 3.25
C GLY A 83 -4.77 7.39 3.60
N LEU A 84 -3.73 6.67 4.03
CA LEU A 84 -2.42 7.26 4.24
C LEU A 84 -1.86 7.89 2.94
N ARG A 85 -2.00 7.19 1.80
CA ARG A 85 -1.58 7.70 0.50
C ARG A 85 -2.28 9.02 0.16
N GLU A 86 -3.60 9.09 0.31
CA GLU A 86 -4.39 10.28 -0.01
C GLU A 86 -3.99 11.47 0.88
N ILE A 87 -3.84 11.23 2.18
CA ILE A 87 -3.37 12.23 3.16
C ILE A 87 -1.96 12.72 2.83
N ALA A 88 -1.06 11.81 2.43
CA ALA A 88 0.34 12.14 2.18
C ALA A 88 0.59 12.79 0.81
N ARG A 89 -0.35 12.66 -0.13
CA ARG A 89 -0.18 13.09 -1.53
C ARG A 89 0.15 14.58 -1.69
N PRO A 90 -0.54 15.52 -1.01
CA PRO A 90 -0.21 16.95 -1.09
C PRO A 90 1.20 17.26 -0.54
N TRP A 91 1.59 16.59 0.55
CA TRP A 91 2.92 16.75 1.16
C TRP A 91 4.03 16.23 0.25
N LEU A 92 3.82 15.07 -0.37
CA LEU A 92 4.72 14.54 -1.40
C LEU A 92 4.83 15.47 -2.61
N GLY A 93 3.73 16.09 -3.03
CA GLY A 93 3.70 17.09 -4.09
C GLY A 93 4.63 18.26 -3.81
N ALA A 94 4.51 18.85 -2.62
CA ALA A 94 5.38 19.96 -2.20
C ALA A 94 6.87 19.56 -2.12
N VAL A 95 7.17 18.34 -1.61
CA VAL A 95 8.53 17.80 -1.62
C VAL A 95 9.04 17.63 -3.06
N HIS A 96 8.21 17.04 -3.92
CA HIS A 96 8.55 16.77 -5.30
C HIS A 96 8.82 18.05 -6.10
N GLU A 97 8.00 19.08 -5.95
CA GLU A 97 8.18 20.38 -6.60
C GLU A 97 9.49 21.05 -6.19
N ARG A 98 9.90 20.90 -4.92
CA ARG A 98 11.14 21.48 -4.40
C ARG A 98 12.38 20.71 -4.84
N VAL A 99 12.35 19.38 -4.75
CA VAL A 99 13.51 18.52 -5.03
C VAL A 99 13.67 18.28 -6.53
N ARG A 100 12.57 18.29 -7.30
CA ARG A 100 12.52 18.01 -8.75
C ARG A 100 13.16 16.68 -9.15
N GLN A 101 13.12 15.69 -8.25
CA GLN A 101 13.56 14.31 -8.48
C GLN A 101 12.42 13.35 -8.11
N HIS A 102 12.70 12.20 -7.50
CA HIS A 102 11.65 11.31 -7.01
C HIS A 102 11.26 11.64 -5.57
N ALA A 103 9.96 11.68 -5.29
CA ALA A 103 9.40 11.66 -3.94
C ALA A 103 8.52 10.42 -3.78
N GLN A 104 8.64 9.72 -2.66
CA GLN A 104 8.05 8.40 -2.45
C GLN A 104 7.50 8.24 -1.04
N LEU A 105 6.46 7.42 -0.92
CA LEU A 105 5.91 6.98 0.35
C LEU A 105 5.87 5.46 0.38
N GLY A 106 6.53 4.90 1.39
CA GLY A 106 6.63 3.45 1.59
C GLY A 106 6.05 3.01 2.93
N VAL A 107 5.38 1.87 2.93
CA VAL A 107 4.92 1.16 4.15
C VAL A 107 5.64 -0.17 4.26
N ARG A 108 5.76 -0.70 5.48
CA ARG A 108 6.34 -2.02 5.68
C ARG A 108 5.35 -3.11 5.28
N SER A 109 5.80 -4.08 4.49
CA SER A 109 5.05 -5.28 4.14
C SER A 109 5.98 -6.49 4.32
N GLY A 110 5.87 -7.16 5.47
CA GLY A 110 6.81 -8.23 5.84
C GLY A 110 8.25 -7.70 5.95
N GLY A 111 9.17 -8.35 5.22
CA GLY A 111 10.59 -7.99 5.09
C GLY A 111 10.90 -6.96 3.99
N ASP A 112 9.86 -6.37 3.39
CA ASP A 112 9.98 -5.42 2.29
C ASP A 112 9.32 -4.06 2.59
N VAL A 113 9.70 -3.07 1.80
CA VAL A 113 8.98 -1.81 1.60
C VAL A 113 8.02 -1.98 0.43
N LEU A 114 6.76 -1.63 0.63
CA LEU A 114 5.78 -1.42 -0.42
C LEU A 114 5.61 0.08 -0.66
N PHE A 115 5.97 0.55 -1.85
CA PHE A 115 5.76 1.94 -2.24
C PHE A 115 4.33 2.17 -2.73
N ILE A 116 3.58 2.96 -1.97
CA ILE A 116 2.15 3.23 -2.19
C ILE A 116 1.91 4.55 -2.94
N GLU A 117 2.90 5.43 -3.00
CA GLU A 117 2.88 6.64 -3.83
C GLU A 117 4.29 6.99 -4.31
N ARG A 118 4.38 7.50 -5.55
CA ARG A 118 5.63 7.98 -6.15
C ARG A 118 5.34 9.10 -7.14
N MET A 119 6.02 10.21 -6.97
CA MET A 119 6.07 11.32 -7.92
C MET A 119 7.47 11.39 -8.54
N SER A 120 7.57 11.63 -9.84
CA SER A 120 8.85 11.63 -10.58
C SER A 120 8.88 12.77 -11.60
N ALA A 121 9.99 13.51 -11.63
CA ALA A 121 10.23 14.51 -12.67
C ALA A 121 10.63 13.80 -13.97
N ARG A 122 10.45 14.48 -15.11
CA ARG A 122 10.82 13.92 -16.43
C ARG A 122 12.31 13.57 -16.52
N ASP A 123 13.17 14.44 -15.99
CA ASP A 123 14.62 14.33 -16.06
C ASP A 123 15.22 13.84 -14.72
N ALA A 124 14.45 13.06 -13.96
CA ALA A 124 14.91 12.55 -12.67
C ALA A 124 15.96 11.43 -12.84
N VAL A 125 16.82 11.29 -11.83
CA VAL A 125 17.83 10.22 -11.74
C VAL A 125 17.22 8.82 -11.89
N LEU A 126 17.99 7.80 -12.27
CA LEU A 126 17.46 6.45 -12.31
C LEU A 126 16.95 6.01 -10.94
N ASN A 127 15.68 5.62 -10.88
CA ASN A 127 15.08 4.99 -9.71
C ASN A 127 14.57 3.60 -10.09
N ALA A 128 15.32 2.59 -9.64
CA ALA A 128 15.08 1.18 -9.89
C ALA A 128 13.90 0.58 -9.08
N THR A 129 13.14 1.40 -8.35
CA THR A 129 11.94 0.95 -7.62
C THR A 129 10.68 1.13 -8.47
N LEU A 130 9.79 0.15 -8.50
CA LEU A 130 8.51 0.26 -9.23
C LEU A 130 7.39 0.65 -8.29
N ILE A 131 6.39 1.39 -8.79
CA ILE A 131 5.15 1.63 -8.04
C ILE A 131 4.44 0.28 -7.89
N GLY A 132 4.08 -0.09 -6.65
CA GLY A 132 3.58 -1.43 -6.33
C GLY A 132 4.65 -2.52 -6.24
N GLY A 133 5.92 -2.21 -6.53
CA GLY A 133 7.04 -3.13 -6.35
C GLY A 133 7.50 -3.21 -4.88
N ARG A 134 7.98 -4.40 -4.49
CA ARG A 134 8.60 -4.64 -3.17
C ARG A 134 10.11 -4.45 -3.24
N ILE A 135 10.67 -3.72 -2.28
CA ILE A 135 12.11 -3.56 -2.11
C ILE A 135 12.51 -4.06 -0.72
N PRO A 136 13.54 -4.92 -0.57
CA PRO A 136 13.98 -5.39 0.74
C PRO A 136 14.31 -4.27 1.70
N LEU A 137 13.90 -4.42 2.97
CA LEU A 137 14.06 -3.38 4.00
C LEU A 137 15.52 -2.93 4.20
N HIS A 138 16.50 -3.80 4.01
CA HIS A 138 17.92 -3.45 4.21
C HIS A 138 18.50 -2.57 3.07
N ALA A 139 17.86 -2.57 1.90
CA ALA A 139 18.45 -2.06 0.67
C ALA A 139 18.02 -0.63 0.30
N SER A 140 17.12 0.00 1.07
CA SER A 140 16.62 1.35 0.78
C SER A 140 16.58 2.22 2.03
N SER A 141 16.65 3.54 1.87
CA SER A 141 16.52 4.50 2.98
C SER A 141 15.17 4.35 3.70
N SER A 142 14.06 4.29 2.95
CA SER A 142 12.73 4.02 3.50
C SER A 142 12.68 2.70 4.25
N GLY A 143 13.35 1.66 3.73
CA GLY A 143 13.42 0.36 4.37
C GLY A 143 14.19 0.38 5.68
N LEU A 144 15.31 1.09 5.73
CA LEU A 144 16.08 1.26 6.96
C LEU A 144 15.29 2.00 8.03
N VAL A 145 14.55 3.06 7.66
CA VAL A 145 13.62 3.75 8.57
C VAL A 145 12.57 2.78 9.11
N LEU A 146 11.89 2.07 8.22
CA LEU A 146 10.83 1.13 8.61
C LEU A 146 11.36 -0.02 9.48
N LEU A 147 12.51 -0.58 9.14
CA LEU A 147 13.15 -1.68 9.89
C LEU A 147 13.69 -1.22 11.24
N ALA A 148 14.20 0.00 11.32
CA ALA A 148 14.69 0.58 12.57
C ALA A 148 13.56 0.72 13.58
N HIS A 149 12.33 0.98 13.14
CA HIS A 149 11.17 1.11 14.02
C HIS A 149 10.24 -0.12 14.01
N ALA A 150 10.63 -1.20 13.33
CA ALA A 150 9.86 -2.44 13.30
C ALA A 150 9.90 -3.19 14.65
N PRO A 151 8.90 -4.04 14.92
CA PRO A 151 8.93 -4.97 16.05
C PRO A 151 10.19 -5.84 16.02
N ASP A 152 10.69 -6.20 17.20
CA ASP A 152 11.94 -6.95 17.34
C ASP A 152 11.95 -8.26 16.53
N ALA A 153 10.83 -9.00 16.52
CA ALA A 153 10.71 -10.22 15.73
C ALA A 153 10.97 -9.99 14.23
N VAL A 154 10.44 -8.92 13.65
CA VAL A 154 10.65 -8.56 12.23
C VAL A 154 12.10 -8.16 12.00
N ARG A 155 12.70 -7.43 12.95
CA ARG A 155 14.09 -7.00 12.84
C ARG A 155 15.04 -8.19 12.86
N GLU A 156 14.83 -9.13 13.78
CA GLU A 156 15.64 -10.34 13.88
C GLU A 156 15.42 -11.28 12.68
N GLU A 157 14.20 -11.38 12.14
CA GLU A 157 13.92 -12.11 10.90
C GLU A 157 14.73 -11.57 9.71
N VAL A 158 14.72 -10.25 9.51
CA VAL A 158 15.49 -9.62 8.42
C VAL A 158 16.99 -9.78 8.64
N LEU A 159 17.48 -9.58 9.87
CA LEU A 159 18.91 -9.70 10.20
C LEU A 159 19.43 -11.14 10.04
N GLY A 160 18.59 -12.14 10.30
CA GLY A 160 18.91 -13.56 10.09
C GLY A 160 18.72 -14.06 8.66
N SER A 161 18.19 -13.23 7.75
CA SER A 161 17.89 -13.62 6.38
C SER A 161 19.09 -13.48 5.43
N ARG A 162 19.00 -14.11 4.25
CA ARG A 162 19.99 -13.91 3.18
C ARG A 162 19.75 -12.56 2.49
N LEU A 163 20.54 -11.57 2.86
CA LEU A 163 20.45 -10.21 2.29
C LEU A 163 21.02 -10.16 0.87
N ARG A 164 20.20 -9.72 -0.09
CA ARG A 164 20.63 -9.50 -1.49
C ARG A 164 21.54 -8.28 -1.56
N ARG A 165 22.68 -8.45 -2.24
CA ARG A 165 23.57 -7.37 -2.64
C ARG A 165 23.15 -6.84 -4.01
N TYR A 166 22.92 -5.53 -4.13
CA TYR A 166 22.62 -4.86 -5.40
C TYR A 166 23.87 -4.14 -5.93
N THR A 167 24.65 -3.53 -5.04
CA THR A 167 25.93 -2.89 -5.31
C THR A 167 26.95 -3.25 -4.22
N GLU A 168 28.19 -2.83 -4.38
CA GLU A 168 29.22 -2.90 -3.34
C GLU A 168 28.83 -2.15 -2.05
N HIS A 169 27.94 -1.15 -2.15
CA HIS A 169 27.49 -0.32 -1.03
C HIS A 169 26.28 -0.90 -0.28
N THR A 170 25.58 -1.90 -0.83
CA THR A 170 24.42 -2.50 -0.14
C THR A 170 24.87 -3.17 1.17
N PRO A 171 24.27 -2.83 2.34
CA PRO A 171 24.61 -3.46 3.60
C PRO A 171 24.08 -4.89 3.66
N CYS A 172 24.98 -5.88 3.63
CA CYS A 172 24.59 -7.30 3.53
C CYS A 172 25.01 -8.16 4.73
N THR A 173 25.45 -7.55 5.83
CA THR A 173 25.83 -8.28 7.05
C THR A 173 25.09 -7.74 8.26
N GLU A 174 24.77 -8.64 9.19
CA GLU A 174 24.06 -8.29 10.42
C GLU A 174 24.75 -7.17 11.22
N PRO A 175 26.08 -7.20 11.49
CA PRO A 175 26.72 -6.15 12.29
C PRO A 175 26.62 -4.77 11.64
N VAL A 176 26.76 -4.69 10.32
CA VAL A 176 26.62 -3.45 9.56
C VAL A 176 25.19 -2.95 9.63
N LEU A 177 24.22 -3.83 9.39
CA LEU A 177 22.80 -3.45 9.41
C LEU A 177 22.38 -3.00 10.82
N ARG A 178 22.75 -3.72 11.90
CA ARG A 178 22.51 -3.27 13.29
C ARG A 178 23.12 -1.89 13.57
N GLY A 179 24.32 -1.63 13.07
CA GLY A 179 24.95 -0.30 13.18
C GLY A 179 24.13 0.80 12.51
N LEU A 180 23.66 0.55 11.29
CA LEU A 180 22.80 1.49 10.54
C LEU A 180 21.47 1.71 11.26
N LEU A 181 20.78 0.67 11.71
CA LEU A 181 19.49 0.81 12.39
C LEU A 181 19.60 1.61 13.70
N ARG A 182 20.71 1.47 14.44
CA ARG A 182 20.97 2.31 15.62
C ARG A 182 21.15 3.78 15.25
N ARG A 183 21.89 4.08 14.18
CA ARG A 183 22.05 5.46 13.67
C ARG A 183 20.72 6.04 13.23
N VAL A 184 19.93 5.30 12.46
CA VAL A 184 18.60 5.75 12.01
C VAL A 184 17.69 6.11 13.18
N ARG A 185 17.72 5.34 14.28
CA ARG A 185 16.97 5.68 15.50
C ARG A 185 17.48 6.94 16.20
N ALA A 186 18.79 7.14 16.23
CA ALA A 186 19.41 8.27 16.90
C ALA A 186 19.22 9.58 16.11
N ASP A 187 19.40 9.50 14.79
CA ASP A 187 19.42 10.65 13.89
C ASP A 187 18.02 11.00 13.37
N GLY A 188 17.09 10.04 13.37
CA GLY A 188 15.71 10.24 12.91
C GLY A 188 15.54 10.18 11.38
N PHE A 189 16.58 9.80 10.64
CA PHE A 189 16.54 9.66 9.18
C PHE A 189 17.49 8.56 8.71
N ALA A 190 17.34 8.15 7.45
CA ALA A 190 18.27 7.25 6.77
C ALA A 190 18.74 7.86 5.45
N VAL A 191 20.05 7.74 5.18
CA VAL A 191 20.67 8.04 3.89
C VAL A 191 21.26 6.74 3.34
N ALA A 192 20.88 6.37 2.13
CA ALA A 192 21.30 5.15 1.44
C ALA A 192 22.02 5.54 0.15
N GLU A 193 23.34 5.66 0.21
CA GLU A 193 24.18 6.14 -0.89
C GLU A 193 24.60 4.99 -1.81
N GLY A 194 24.06 4.96 -3.02
CA GLY A 194 24.45 3.97 -4.02
C GLY A 194 24.00 2.53 -3.71
N PHE A 195 23.04 2.33 -2.79
CA PHE A 195 22.69 0.98 -2.31
C PHE A 195 22.06 0.09 -3.38
N ILE A 196 21.22 0.65 -4.27
CA ILE A 196 20.56 -0.08 -5.36
C ILE A 196 21.20 0.26 -6.71
N HIS A 197 21.50 1.53 -6.94
CA HIS A 197 22.16 2.03 -8.14
C HIS A 197 23.19 3.09 -7.75
N ARG A 198 24.41 3.02 -8.30
CA ARG A 198 25.57 3.83 -7.86
C ARG A 198 25.35 5.33 -7.97
N GLU A 199 24.61 5.76 -8.98
CA GLU A 199 24.34 7.19 -9.26
C GLU A 199 23.18 7.75 -8.44
N SER A 200 22.52 6.93 -7.64
CA SER A 200 21.30 7.29 -6.92
C SER A 200 21.50 7.14 -5.43
N ARG A 201 21.02 8.12 -4.65
CA ARG A 201 20.94 8.01 -3.19
C ARG A 201 19.52 8.22 -2.71
N GLY A 202 19.11 7.39 -1.76
CA GLY A 202 17.82 7.52 -1.08
C GLY A 202 17.99 8.30 0.22
N ILE A 203 17.04 9.19 0.52
CA ILE A 203 16.95 9.87 1.82
C ILE A 203 15.52 9.68 2.33
N ALA A 204 15.35 9.24 3.57
CA ALA A 204 14.01 9.01 4.13
C ALA A 204 13.94 9.35 5.61
N VAL A 205 12.73 9.71 6.06
CA VAL A 205 12.38 10.00 7.46
C VAL A 205 11.11 9.24 7.84
N PRO A 206 10.89 8.93 9.13
CA PRO A 206 9.68 8.24 9.59
C PRO A 206 8.45 9.13 9.54
N VAL A 207 7.31 8.53 9.20
CA VAL A 207 5.97 9.11 9.40
C VAL A 207 5.34 8.38 10.59
N THR A 208 5.14 9.10 11.69
CA THR A 208 4.54 8.57 12.91
C THR A 208 3.02 8.60 12.84
N GLY A 209 2.40 7.51 13.27
CA GLY A 209 0.96 7.40 13.45
C GLY A 209 0.47 8.06 14.75
N PRO A 210 -0.86 8.08 14.95
CA PRO A 210 -1.47 8.68 16.13
C PRO A 210 -1.12 7.97 17.44
N ASP A 211 -0.75 6.69 17.37
CA ASP A 211 -0.32 5.85 18.50
C ASP A 211 1.18 6.01 18.82
N GLY A 212 1.88 6.89 18.10
CA GLY A 212 3.33 7.12 18.23
C GLY A 212 4.20 6.08 17.53
N SER A 213 3.63 5.07 16.88
CA SER A 213 4.39 4.08 16.10
C SER A 213 4.72 4.62 14.70
N VAL A 214 5.75 4.07 14.05
CA VAL A 214 6.10 4.46 12.67
C VAL A 214 5.27 3.65 11.68
N TYR A 215 4.36 4.32 10.97
CA TYR A 215 3.46 3.70 10.00
C TYR A 215 4.09 3.60 8.61
N ALA A 216 4.89 4.59 8.26
CA ALA A 216 5.46 4.75 6.93
C ALA A 216 6.80 5.46 6.96
N ALA A 217 7.46 5.49 5.80
CA ALA A 217 8.60 6.34 5.55
C ALA A 217 8.32 7.21 4.32
N ILE A 218 8.55 8.51 4.46
CA ILE A 218 8.56 9.45 3.33
C ILE A 218 10.01 9.70 2.93
N GLY A 219 10.29 9.67 1.64
CA GLY A 219 11.66 9.80 1.16
C GLY A 219 11.76 10.32 -0.26
N VAL A 220 13.00 10.63 -0.64
CA VAL A 220 13.35 11.00 -2.01
C VAL A 220 14.48 10.13 -2.54
N VAL A 221 14.54 10.03 -3.87
CA VAL A 221 15.71 9.49 -4.58
C VAL A 221 16.27 10.62 -5.43
N VAL A 222 17.54 10.94 -5.22
CA VAL A 222 18.27 12.04 -5.85
C VAL A 222 19.63 11.55 -6.35
N HIS A 223 20.38 12.39 -7.07
CA HIS A 223 21.74 12.06 -7.50
C HIS A 223 22.67 11.78 -6.31
N ASN A 224 23.54 10.79 -6.49
CA ASN A 224 24.59 10.44 -5.56
C ASN A 224 25.87 11.25 -5.86
N ASP A 225 25.81 12.55 -5.63
CA ASP A 225 26.87 13.53 -5.98
C ASP A 225 27.65 14.05 -4.75
N GLY A 226 27.40 13.49 -3.57
CA GLY A 226 28.04 13.89 -2.31
C GLY A 226 27.55 15.23 -1.73
N SER A 227 26.50 15.84 -2.29
CA SER A 227 25.93 17.09 -1.74
C SER A 227 25.35 16.89 -0.34
N ASP A 228 25.31 17.92 0.50
CA ASP A 228 24.78 17.84 1.87
C ASP A 228 23.30 17.39 1.87
N PRO A 229 22.93 16.28 2.55
CA PRO A 229 21.55 15.81 2.61
C PRO A 229 20.67 16.63 3.57
N SER A 230 21.24 17.46 4.45
CA SER A 230 20.52 18.16 5.53
C SER A 230 19.32 18.98 5.05
N PRO A 231 19.41 19.79 3.97
CA PRO A 231 18.25 20.55 3.48
C PRO A 231 17.09 19.66 3.02
N VAL A 232 17.39 18.48 2.47
CA VAL A 232 16.40 17.49 2.05
C VAL A 232 15.79 16.77 3.24
N ILE A 233 16.61 16.43 4.24
CA ILE A 233 16.15 15.84 5.51
C ILE A 233 15.17 16.79 6.21
N ASP A 234 15.50 18.08 6.30
CA ASP A 234 14.63 19.10 6.90
C ASP A 234 13.30 19.23 6.17
N LEU A 235 13.35 19.23 4.83
CA LEU A 235 12.16 19.26 3.98
C LEU A 235 11.27 18.03 4.21
N LEU A 236 11.86 16.85 4.22
CA LEU A 236 11.17 15.59 4.46
C LEU A 236 10.59 15.54 5.88
N THR A 237 11.31 16.02 6.88
CA THR A 237 10.87 16.05 8.28
C THR A 237 9.64 16.93 8.45
N ARG A 238 9.64 18.12 7.81
CA ARG A 238 8.45 18.99 7.79
C ARG A 238 7.26 18.33 7.08
N ALA A 239 7.50 17.65 5.96
CA ALA A 239 6.47 16.92 5.24
C ALA A 239 5.90 15.78 6.09
N ALA A 240 6.76 14.96 6.71
CA ALA A 240 6.36 13.87 7.58
C ALA A 240 5.53 14.34 8.78
N ALA A 241 5.91 15.46 9.41
CA ALA A 241 5.12 16.07 10.49
C ALA A 241 3.75 16.55 10.00
N GLY A 242 3.68 17.09 8.77
CA GLY A 242 2.42 17.43 8.12
C GLY A 242 1.51 16.22 7.91
N VAL A 243 2.06 15.14 7.34
CA VAL A 243 1.35 13.86 7.16
C VAL A 243 0.88 13.30 8.50
N ALA A 244 1.75 13.27 9.52
CA ALA A 244 1.41 12.74 10.84
C ALA A 244 0.25 13.51 11.50
N ARG A 245 0.25 14.85 11.39
CA ARG A 245 -0.83 15.70 11.91
C ARG A 245 -2.14 15.42 11.18
N ASP A 246 -2.11 15.34 9.86
CA ASP A 246 -3.32 15.13 9.06
C ASP A 246 -3.86 13.70 9.25
N LEU A 247 -2.97 12.73 9.43
CA LEU A 247 -3.31 11.37 9.83
C LEU A 247 -3.96 11.32 11.22
N ALA A 248 -3.40 12.03 12.21
CA ALA A 248 -4.00 12.12 13.54
C ALA A 248 -5.42 12.73 13.50
N ARG A 249 -5.64 13.75 12.67
CA ARG A 249 -6.99 14.33 12.47
C ARG A 249 -7.97 13.34 11.84
N ALA A 250 -7.52 12.55 10.88
CA ALA A 250 -8.35 11.54 10.22
C ALA A 250 -8.68 10.34 11.13
N TYR A 251 -7.87 10.09 12.17
CA TYR A 251 -7.98 8.94 13.08
C TYR A 251 -8.57 9.27 14.46
N GLN A 252 -8.77 10.54 14.81
CA GLN A 252 -9.49 10.88 16.03
C GLN A 252 -10.95 10.44 15.89
N PRO A 253 -11.48 9.58 16.78
CA PRO A 253 -12.92 9.42 16.89
C PRO A 253 -13.49 10.78 17.30
N ASP A 254 -14.55 11.23 16.62
CA ASP A 254 -15.23 12.49 16.93
C ASP A 254 -15.47 12.60 18.44
N ALA A 255 -14.69 13.46 19.10
CA ALA A 255 -14.94 13.82 20.49
C ALA A 255 -16.19 14.71 20.52
N GLY A 256 -17.37 14.08 20.49
CA GLY A 256 -18.62 14.69 20.93
C GLY A 256 -19.63 15.14 19.88
N VAL A 257 -19.46 14.84 18.59
CA VAL A 257 -20.55 14.99 17.61
C VAL A 257 -20.92 13.60 17.10
N ARG A 258 -22.18 13.21 17.27
CA ARG A 258 -22.72 11.98 16.68
C ARG A 258 -22.57 12.07 15.16
N ALA A 259 -21.51 11.49 14.61
CA ALA A 259 -21.27 11.51 13.16
C ALA A 259 -21.02 10.09 12.66
N SER A 260 -21.87 9.69 11.72
CA SER A 260 -21.80 8.49 10.92
C SER A 260 -20.45 8.41 10.19
N GLY A 261 -19.81 7.24 10.27
CA GLY A 261 -18.60 6.95 9.51
C GLY A 261 -18.77 7.19 8.01
N ILE A 262 -17.63 7.50 7.35
CA ILE A 262 -17.35 7.71 5.89
C ILE A 262 -16.66 9.07 5.60
N ARG A 263 -16.55 10.00 6.55
CA ARG A 263 -16.06 11.37 6.23
C ARG A 263 -14.58 11.55 5.86
N ALA A 264 -13.65 10.72 6.33
CA ALA A 264 -12.22 11.08 6.26
C ALA A 264 -11.52 10.85 4.90
N LEU A 265 -12.12 10.10 3.96
CA LEU A 265 -11.47 9.67 2.71
C LEU A 265 -12.17 10.15 1.43
N LEU A 266 -13.33 10.79 1.56
CA LEU A 266 -13.96 11.47 0.43
C LEU A 266 -13.46 12.91 0.43
N SER A 267 -12.53 13.24 -0.48
CA SER A 267 -12.28 14.63 -0.87
C SER A 267 -13.50 15.15 -1.61
N SER A 268 -14.55 15.47 -0.88
CA SER A 268 -15.81 16.00 -1.38
C SER A 268 -16.06 17.37 -0.77
N SER A 269 -16.84 18.20 -1.44
CA SER A 269 -17.18 19.52 -0.90
C SER A 269 -18.00 19.37 0.39
N THR A 270 -17.93 20.35 1.30
CA THR A 270 -18.77 20.36 2.52
C THR A 270 -20.25 20.14 2.19
N ARG A 271 -20.73 20.74 1.10
CA ARG A 271 -22.09 20.59 0.59
C ARG A 271 -22.43 19.17 0.12
N SER A 272 -21.45 18.46 -0.44
CA SER A 272 -21.60 17.07 -0.86
C SER A 272 -21.63 16.11 0.33
N ILE A 273 -20.84 16.41 1.37
CA ILE A 273 -20.84 15.65 2.62
C ILE A 273 -22.18 15.81 3.33
N GLU A 274 -22.69 17.04 3.46
CA GLU A 274 -24.01 17.34 4.04
C GLU A 274 -25.15 16.65 3.28
N TYR A 275 -25.08 16.63 1.93
CA TYR A 275 -26.05 15.93 1.10
C TYR A 275 -26.05 14.41 1.34
N LEU A 276 -24.87 13.78 1.37
CA LEU A 276 -24.75 12.33 1.60
C LEU A 276 -25.23 11.90 2.98
N GLU A 277 -25.06 12.76 3.99
CA GLU A 277 -25.59 12.53 5.33
C GLU A 277 -27.13 12.59 5.38
N HIS A 278 -27.75 13.41 4.53
CA HIS A 278 -29.21 13.46 4.39
C HIS A 278 -29.76 12.26 3.61
N VAL A 279 -29.05 11.79 2.57
CA VAL A 279 -29.47 10.62 1.77
C VAL A 279 -29.31 9.31 2.55
N GLY A 280 -28.32 9.20 3.42
CA GLY A 280 -28.10 8.00 4.26
C GLY A 280 -29.12 7.81 5.40
N HIS A 281 -30.09 8.72 5.58
CA HIS A 281 -31.04 8.71 6.69
C HIS A 281 -32.51 8.62 6.26
N ASP A 282 -32.81 8.23 5.03
CA ASP A 282 -34.19 8.06 4.57
C ASP A 282 -34.83 6.81 5.21
N PRO A 283 -35.85 6.91 6.08
CA PRO A 283 -36.44 5.75 6.77
C PRO A 283 -37.37 4.90 5.88
N HIS A 284 -37.37 5.11 4.57
CA HIS A 284 -38.31 4.51 3.62
C HIS A 284 -37.68 3.44 2.71
N GLU A 285 -36.86 2.55 3.26
CA GLU A 285 -36.63 1.22 2.66
C GLU A 285 -37.04 0.12 3.63
N GLY A 286 -38.35 0.06 3.88
CA GLY A 286 -38.96 -0.89 4.80
C GLY A 286 -40.40 -1.21 4.40
N THR A 287 -40.65 -1.64 3.17
CA THR A 287 -41.85 -2.44 2.89
C THR A 287 -41.58 -3.45 1.77
N SER A 288 -41.22 -4.65 2.20
CA SER A 288 -41.20 -5.87 1.40
C SER A 288 -42.56 -6.12 0.74
N ALA A 289 -42.47 -6.58 -0.50
CA ALA A 289 -43.55 -7.17 -1.28
C ALA A 289 -44.39 -8.18 -0.46
N ALA A 290 -45.71 -8.02 -0.50
CA ALA A 290 -46.67 -9.09 -0.32
C ALA A 290 -47.35 -9.35 -1.68
N GLY A 291 -47.08 -10.52 -2.25
CA GLY A 291 -47.74 -11.03 -3.46
C GLY A 291 -49.24 -11.31 -3.24
N PRO A 292 -49.97 -11.63 -4.31
CA PRO A 292 -51.39 -11.32 -4.49
C PRO A 292 -52.33 -12.37 -3.88
N PRO A 293 -53.61 -12.04 -3.61
CA PRO A 293 -54.66 -13.03 -3.55
C PRO A 293 -55.37 -13.16 -4.91
N ARG A 294 -55.49 -14.40 -5.39
CA ARG A 294 -56.35 -14.80 -6.50
C ARG A 294 -57.82 -14.77 -6.08
N GLY A 295 -58.64 -14.06 -6.86
CA GLY A 295 -59.95 -14.46 -7.37
C GLY A 295 -61.15 -14.63 -6.42
N ARG A 296 -62.26 -13.96 -6.72
CA ARG A 296 -63.57 -14.53 -7.14
C ARG A 296 -64.65 -13.44 -7.25
N GLY A 297 -65.43 -13.49 -8.34
CA GLY A 297 -66.91 -13.35 -8.31
C GLY A 297 -67.54 -11.96 -8.50
N GLU A 298 -68.25 -11.82 -9.63
CA GLU A 298 -69.62 -11.22 -9.76
C GLU A 298 -69.80 -9.72 -9.46
N ALA A 299 -70.72 -8.96 -10.05
CA ALA A 299 -71.56 -9.04 -11.24
C ALA A 299 -72.14 -7.62 -11.50
N ARG A 300 -72.47 -7.35 -12.77
CA ARG A 300 -73.28 -6.27 -13.37
C ARG A 300 -72.55 -5.07 -13.93
#